data_AF-A0A1J0LM83-F1
#
_entry.id   AF-A0A1J0LM83-F1
#
_cell.length_a   1.000
_cell.length_b   1.000
_cell.length_c   1.000
_cell.angle_alpha   90.00
_cell.angle_beta   90.00
_cell.angle_gamma   90.00
#
_symmetry.space_group_name_H-M   'P 1'
#
loop_
_entity.id
_entity.type
_entity.pdbx_description
1 polymer ?
#
loop_
_entity_poly.entity_id
_entity_poly.type
_entity_poly.pdbx_seq_one_letter_code
_entity_poly.pdbx_strand_id
1 'polypeptide(L)'
;MKKVIGFIILGITLSTIGCKNERDTASVESVEELPKGFLYQGVIGDSLLILLKKDFQVQESYSYAKARRLMYGDIDLNDANELKTIYTQYTIKINTYGNLIDQAYDQGVNCEHVYPQSKGARELPMKSDMHHLFPCKENVNATRRNFRFTEIDDEKTEQWFSQSTISNSIPQRNIEDYSESAPYKFEPRESVKGDIARAVMYFYTIYKGIADEAFFKKMEKDLIRWHKQDPVSQEELDRNNAIKYYQGNDNPFVLDETLPERIWGVKK
;
A
#
# COMPACT_ATOMS: atom_id res chain seq x y z
N MET A 1 55.85 10.47 -36.58
CA MET A 1 55.38 11.18 -37.80
C MET A 1 55.81 10.41 -39.05
N LYS A 2 54.89 9.67 -39.68
CA LYS A 2 54.65 9.55 -41.13
C LYS A 2 53.70 8.37 -41.38
N LYS A 3 52.57 8.68 -42.04
CA LYS A 3 51.53 7.77 -42.57
C LYS A 3 52.13 6.87 -43.67
N VAL A 4 51.52 5.72 -44.03
CA VAL A 4 50.58 5.53 -45.17
C VAL A 4 50.18 4.03 -45.14
N ILE A 5 48.91 3.66 -44.88
CA ILE A 5 47.82 3.24 -45.80
C ILE A 5 48.19 2.18 -46.86
N GLY A 6 47.53 1.02 -46.77
CA GLY A 6 47.43 0.03 -47.85
C GLY A 6 46.11 -0.76 -47.72
N PHE A 7 45.08 -0.31 -48.43
CA PHE A 7 43.80 -1.01 -48.62
C PHE A 7 43.99 -2.15 -49.62
N ILE A 8 43.55 -3.37 -49.29
CA ILE A 8 43.31 -4.43 -50.27
C ILE A 8 41.79 -4.57 -50.42
N ILE A 9 41.30 -4.17 -51.59
CA ILE A 9 39.94 -4.40 -52.06
C ILE A 9 39.92 -5.81 -52.67
N LEU A 10 39.22 -6.75 -52.04
CA LEU A 10 38.82 -7.99 -52.69
C LEU A 10 37.34 -7.88 -53.03
N GLY A 11 37.06 -7.63 -54.30
CA GLY A 11 35.70 -7.65 -54.83
C GLY A 11 35.17 -9.08 -54.82
N ILE A 12 34.04 -9.29 -54.15
CA ILE A 12 33.23 -10.49 -54.32
C ILE A 12 31.83 -10.03 -54.74
N THR A 13 31.43 -10.60 -55.86
CA THR A 13 30.19 -10.40 -56.61
C THR A 13 28.94 -10.64 -55.76
N LEU A 14 27.97 -9.74 -55.86
CA LEU A 14 26.60 -9.94 -55.38
C LEU A 14 25.99 -11.18 -56.04
N SER A 15 25.54 -12.13 -55.22
CA SER A 15 24.42 -13.01 -55.59
C SER A 15 23.35 -12.86 -54.52
N THR A 16 22.16 -12.44 -54.95
CA THR A 16 20.98 -12.24 -54.13
C THR A 16 20.32 -13.58 -53.85
N ILE A 17 20.29 -14.05 -52.60
CA ILE A 17 19.31 -15.04 -52.12
C ILE A 17 19.03 -14.78 -50.62
N GLY A 18 17.74 -14.62 -50.29
CA GLY A 18 17.17 -15.18 -49.07
C GLY A 18 17.22 -14.33 -47.80
N CYS A 19 16.22 -13.47 -47.63
CA CYS A 19 15.87 -12.87 -46.35
C CYS A 19 15.32 -13.95 -45.39
N LYS A 20 16.03 -14.22 -44.28
CA LYS A 20 15.44 -14.70 -43.03
C LYS A 20 16.20 -14.03 -41.88
N ASN A 21 15.55 -13.04 -41.28
CA ASN A 21 16.00 -12.44 -40.03
C ASN A 21 15.80 -13.46 -38.90
N GLU A 22 16.85 -14.14 -38.48
CA GLU A 22 16.95 -14.68 -37.12
C GLU A 22 17.14 -13.47 -36.19
N ARG A 23 16.05 -13.05 -35.54
CA ARG A 23 16.14 -12.20 -34.37
C ARG A 23 16.17 -13.12 -33.16
N ASP A 24 17.34 -13.19 -32.54
CA ASP A 24 17.56 -13.77 -31.22
C ASP A 24 16.46 -13.27 -30.26
N THR A 25 15.58 -14.20 -29.88
CA THR A 25 14.69 -13.99 -28.76
C THR A 25 15.53 -14.12 -27.50
N ALA A 26 16.01 -13.00 -26.97
CA ALA A 26 16.47 -12.94 -25.59
C ALA A 26 15.32 -13.43 -24.70
N SER A 27 15.52 -14.59 -24.07
CA SER A 27 14.63 -15.13 -23.06
C SER A 27 14.47 -14.09 -21.96
N VAL A 28 13.23 -13.70 -21.68
CA VAL A 28 12.87 -12.95 -20.48
C VAL A 28 13.31 -13.81 -19.29
N GLU A 29 14.32 -13.36 -18.55
CA GLU A 29 14.69 -13.97 -17.28
C GLU A 29 13.45 -13.97 -16.38
N SER A 30 13.02 -15.16 -15.98
CA SER A 30 12.00 -15.34 -14.96
C SER A 30 12.48 -14.66 -13.69
N VAL A 31 11.70 -13.70 -13.17
CA VAL A 31 11.93 -13.12 -11.85
C VAL A 31 11.79 -14.28 -10.85
N GLU A 32 12.91 -14.67 -10.24
CA GLU A 32 12.94 -15.70 -9.21
C GLU A 32 12.08 -15.21 -8.04
N GLU A 33 10.99 -15.91 -7.71
CA GLU A 33 10.17 -15.58 -6.54
C GLU A 33 11.08 -15.59 -5.31
N LEU A 34 11.16 -14.46 -4.61
CA LEU A 34 11.91 -14.36 -3.36
C LEU A 34 11.42 -15.46 -2.40
N PRO A 35 12.31 -16.22 -1.76
CA PRO A 35 11.91 -17.36 -0.94
C PRO A 35 10.96 -16.92 0.17
N LYS A 36 9.87 -17.68 0.38
CA LYS A 36 8.94 -17.45 1.49
C LYS A 36 9.69 -17.40 2.82
N GLY A 37 9.43 -16.36 3.63
CA GLY A 37 10.09 -16.17 4.92
C GLY A 37 11.55 -15.69 4.84
N PHE A 38 11.94 -14.99 3.77
CA PHE A 38 13.31 -14.52 3.60
C PHE A 38 13.73 -13.49 4.67
N LEU A 39 12.82 -12.67 5.18
CA LEU A 39 13.18 -11.66 6.18
C LEU A 39 13.45 -12.34 7.52
N TYR A 40 14.72 -12.31 7.93
CA TYR A 40 15.21 -12.87 9.20
C TYR A 40 14.78 -14.33 9.41
N GLN A 41 15.03 -15.18 8.41
CA GLN A 41 14.64 -16.59 8.43
C GLN A 41 14.93 -17.27 9.79
N GLY A 42 13.94 -17.98 10.33
CA GLY A 42 14.04 -18.66 11.63
C GLY A 42 13.83 -17.79 12.87
N VAL A 43 13.82 -16.46 12.73
CA VAL A 43 13.48 -15.54 13.83
C VAL A 43 11.96 -15.38 13.92
N ILE A 44 11.41 -15.39 15.14
CA ILE A 44 9.98 -15.36 15.43
C ILE A 44 9.66 -14.41 16.61
N GLY A 45 8.38 -14.11 16.81
CA GLY A 45 7.86 -13.42 17.99
C GLY A 45 8.46 -12.03 18.23
N ASP A 46 8.69 -11.70 19.50
CA ASP A 46 9.16 -10.37 19.91
C ASP A 46 10.57 -10.05 19.38
N SER A 47 11.43 -11.07 19.19
CA SER A 47 12.75 -10.89 18.57
C SER A 47 12.64 -10.43 17.11
N LEU A 48 11.67 -10.97 16.36
CA LEU A 48 11.41 -10.55 14.98
C LEU A 48 10.85 -9.12 14.94
N LEU A 49 9.95 -8.77 15.86
CA LEU A 49 9.44 -7.39 16.00
C LEU A 49 10.56 -6.38 16.24
N ILE A 50 11.53 -6.70 17.08
CA ILE A 50 12.67 -5.81 17.37
C ILE A 50 13.51 -5.58 16.11
N LEU A 51 13.79 -6.63 15.33
CA LEU A 51 14.56 -6.52 14.09
C LEU A 51 13.81 -5.70 13.04
N LEU A 52 12.53 -6.00 12.80
CA LEU A 52 11.70 -5.25 11.87
C LEU A 52 11.58 -3.78 12.27
N LYS A 53 11.32 -3.52 13.55
CA LYS A 53 11.30 -2.17 14.09
C LYS A 53 12.63 -1.47 13.87
N LYS A 54 13.78 -2.13 13.93
CA LYS A 54 15.09 -1.49 13.75
C LYS A 54 15.36 -1.16 12.28
N ASP A 55 15.08 -2.09 11.38
CA ASP A 55 15.55 -2.04 10.00
C ASP A 55 14.56 -1.38 9.03
N PHE A 56 13.28 -1.29 9.38
CA PHE A 56 12.22 -0.72 8.54
C PHE A 56 11.66 0.60 9.09
N GLN A 57 12.41 1.33 9.92
CA GLN A 57 12.01 2.67 10.37
C GLN A 57 12.03 3.66 9.20
N VAL A 58 11.17 4.66 9.29
CA VAL A 58 11.22 5.86 8.44
C VAL A 58 12.64 6.43 8.45
N GLN A 59 13.25 6.53 7.27
CA GLN A 59 14.57 7.12 7.10
C GLN A 59 14.48 8.62 6.83
N GLU A 60 13.51 9.02 6.01
CA GLU A 60 13.24 10.41 5.67
C GLU A 60 11.82 10.82 6.11
N SER A 61 11.75 11.71 7.09
CA SER A 61 10.48 12.22 7.61
C SER A 61 10.13 13.55 6.96
N TYR A 62 8.92 13.65 6.41
CA TYR A 62 8.40 14.88 5.83
C TYR A 62 7.45 15.63 6.77
N SER A 63 7.12 16.88 6.42
CA SER A 63 5.95 17.52 7.03
C SER A 63 4.67 16.82 6.57
N TYR A 64 3.63 16.85 7.41
CA TYR A 64 2.34 16.26 7.05
C TYR A 64 1.73 16.84 5.75
N ALA A 65 1.98 18.12 5.46
CA ALA A 65 1.57 18.73 4.21
C ALA A 65 2.36 18.17 3.01
N LYS A 66 3.67 17.95 3.14
CA LYS A 66 4.49 17.38 2.07
C LYS A 66 4.16 15.91 1.82
N ALA A 67 3.98 15.11 2.87
CA ALA A 67 3.56 13.71 2.74
C ALA A 67 2.24 13.58 1.96
N ARG A 68 1.21 14.37 2.29
CA ARG A 68 -0.05 14.38 1.53
C ARG A 68 0.10 14.84 0.09
N ARG A 69 0.98 15.80 -0.20
CA ARG A 69 1.26 16.22 -1.59
C ARG A 69 1.90 15.10 -2.40
N LEU A 70 2.88 14.39 -1.83
CA LEU A 70 3.49 13.23 -2.48
C LEU A 70 2.45 12.12 -2.70
N MET A 71 1.65 11.84 -1.67
CA MET A 71 0.58 10.84 -1.74
C MET A 71 -0.43 11.15 -2.85
N TYR A 72 -0.95 12.37 -2.93
CA TYR A 72 -1.99 12.75 -3.90
C TYR A 72 -1.46 13.07 -5.30
N GLY A 73 -0.15 13.19 -5.48
CA GLY A 73 0.46 13.64 -6.74
C GLY A 73 1.33 12.58 -7.41
N ASP A 74 2.08 11.82 -6.62
CA ASP A 74 3.16 10.98 -7.13
C ASP A 74 2.97 9.49 -6.78
N ILE A 75 2.27 9.18 -5.67
CA ILE A 75 2.16 7.81 -5.14
C ILE A 75 0.81 7.18 -5.51
N ASP A 76 -0.30 7.84 -5.18
CA ASP A 76 -1.66 7.29 -5.33
C ASP A 76 -2.42 7.90 -6.54
N LEU A 77 -1.78 8.78 -7.30
CA LEU A 77 -2.34 9.37 -8.52
C LEU A 77 -1.92 8.55 -9.74
N ASN A 78 -2.89 8.05 -10.50
CA ASN A 78 -2.59 7.26 -11.70
C ASN A 78 -2.29 8.15 -12.93
N ASP A 79 -1.86 7.53 -14.03
CA ASP A 79 -1.55 8.22 -15.29
C ASP A 79 -2.73 8.97 -15.93
N ALA A 80 -3.98 8.62 -15.53
CA ALA A 80 -5.19 9.31 -15.93
C ALA A 80 -5.54 10.51 -15.02
N ASN A 81 -4.63 10.89 -14.12
CA ASN A 81 -4.80 11.90 -13.08
C ASN A 81 -6.01 11.62 -12.17
N GLU A 82 -6.23 10.35 -11.85
CA GLU A 82 -7.30 9.91 -10.96
C GLU A 82 -6.75 9.51 -9.60
N LEU A 83 -7.33 10.08 -8.54
CA LEU A 83 -7.03 9.75 -7.16
C LEU A 83 -8.18 8.92 -6.57
N LYS A 84 -7.90 7.64 -6.29
CA LYS A 84 -8.87 6.66 -5.79
C LYS A 84 -8.85 6.60 -4.25
N THR A 85 -10.03 6.53 -3.63
CA THR A 85 -10.16 6.49 -2.16
C THR A 85 -10.14 5.07 -1.60
N ILE A 86 -9.50 4.92 -0.43
CA ILE A 86 -9.15 3.61 0.15
C ILE A 86 -10.34 2.78 0.62
N TYR A 87 -11.48 3.36 1.02
CA TYR A 87 -12.64 2.58 1.51
C TYR A 87 -13.74 2.41 0.47
N THR A 88 -13.94 3.40 -0.39
CA THR A 88 -15.11 3.44 -1.27
C THR A 88 -14.83 3.24 -2.75
N GLN A 89 -13.57 3.23 -3.18
CA GLN A 89 -13.21 3.29 -4.62
C GLN A 89 -13.68 4.57 -5.33
N TYR A 90 -14.24 5.55 -4.59
CA TYR A 90 -14.57 6.87 -5.11
C TYR A 90 -13.31 7.52 -5.66
N THR A 91 -13.40 8.00 -6.89
CA THR A 91 -12.28 8.56 -7.65
C THR A 91 -12.57 10.00 -8.00
N ILE A 92 -11.56 10.85 -7.82
CA ILE A 92 -11.59 12.26 -8.22
C ILE A 92 -10.51 12.54 -9.27
N LYS A 93 -10.70 13.59 -10.06
CA LYS A 93 -9.67 14.08 -10.98
C LYS A 93 -8.83 15.15 -10.29
N ILE A 94 -7.51 15.03 -10.40
CA ILE A 94 -6.57 16.03 -9.90
C ILE A 94 -5.94 16.77 -11.08
N ASN A 95 -5.93 18.10 -11.02
CA ASN A 95 -5.04 18.86 -11.87
C ASN A 95 -3.66 18.91 -11.20
N THR A 96 -2.63 18.39 -11.87
CA THR A 96 -1.26 18.31 -11.34
C THR A 96 -0.61 19.69 -11.15
N TYR A 97 -1.25 20.76 -11.63
CA TYR A 97 -0.90 22.14 -11.30
C TYR A 97 -1.68 22.65 -10.07
N GLY A 98 -1.03 23.45 -9.22
CA GLY A 98 -1.66 24.11 -8.08
C GLY A 98 -1.61 23.30 -6.79
N ASN A 99 -2.54 23.57 -5.86
CA ASN A 99 -2.57 22.90 -4.55
C ASN A 99 -3.41 21.62 -4.60
N LEU A 100 -2.74 20.47 -4.71
CA LEU A 100 -3.39 19.15 -4.79
C LEU A 100 -4.24 18.83 -3.54
N ILE A 101 -3.84 19.32 -2.37
CA ILE A 101 -4.56 19.07 -1.11
C ILE A 101 -5.91 19.79 -1.12
N ASP A 102 -5.94 21.05 -1.55
CA ASP A 102 -7.17 21.84 -1.62
C ASP A 102 -8.09 21.26 -2.70
N GLN A 103 -7.55 20.87 -3.86
CA GLN A 103 -8.32 20.21 -4.91
C GLN A 103 -8.96 18.89 -4.47
N ALA A 104 -8.25 18.08 -3.68
CA ALA A 104 -8.81 16.85 -3.13
C ALA A 104 -9.92 17.16 -2.12
N TYR A 105 -9.69 18.13 -1.23
CA TYR A 105 -10.66 18.55 -0.22
C TYR A 105 -11.94 19.10 -0.85
N ASP A 106 -11.83 19.97 -1.85
CA ASP A 106 -12.99 20.56 -2.56
C ASP A 106 -13.86 19.50 -3.27
N GLN A 107 -13.28 18.32 -3.55
CA GLN A 107 -13.98 17.17 -4.13
C GLN A 107 -14.39 16.11 -3.10
N GLY A 108 -14.30 16.44 -1.80
CA GLY A 108 -14.72 15.61 -0.67
C GLY A 108 -13.76 14.45 -0.37
N VAL A 109 -12.46 14.63 -0.61
CA VAL A 109 -11.40 13.69 -0.27
C VAL A 109 -10.43 14.30 0.73
N ASN A 110 -10.17 13.59 1.83
CA ASN A 110 -9.18 13.93 2.82
C ASN A 110 -8.22 12.75 3.07
N CYS A 111 -7.33 12.91 4.05
CA CYS A 111 -6.30 11.92 4.35
C CYS A 111 -6.74 11.05 5.51
N GLU A 112 -6.79 9.75 5.27
CA GLU A 112 -7.03 8.72 6.28
C GLU A 112 -5.74 8.42 7.06
N HIS A 113 -5.87 8.30 8.37
CA HIS A 113 -4.83 7.74 9.24
C HIS A 113 -5.29 6.34 9.66
N VAL A 114 -4.93 5.32 8.88
CA VAL A 114 -5.38 3.93 9.13
C VAL A 114 -5.02 3.49 10.54
N TYR A 115 -3.87 3.90 11.07
CA TYR A 115 -3.67 3.94 12.52
C TYR A 115 -4.00 5.34 13.06
N PRO A 116 -5.05 5.53 13.89
CA PRO A 116 -5.55 6.88 14.21
C PRO A 116 -4.51 7.74 14.95
N GLN A 117 -4.51 9.05 14.71
CA GLN A 117 -3.68 10.00 15.46
C GLN A 117 -3.93 9.93 16.97
N SER A 118 -5.18 9.72 17.39
CA SER A 118 -5.55 9.54 18.81
C SER A 118 -5.00 8.25 19.45
N LYS A 119 -4.40 7.37 18.65
CA LYS A 119 -3.86 6.06 19.04
C LYS A 119 -2.34 5.98 18.94
N GLY A 120 -1.66 7.10 18.68
CA GLY A 120 -0.20 7.18 18.64
C GLY A 120 0.35 7.85 17.39
N ALA A 121 -0.46 8.05 16.34
CA ALA A 121 0.00 8.62 15.07
C ALA A 121 0.03 10.16 15.02
N ARG A 122 -0.01 10.87 16.17
CA ARG A 122 -0.18 12.35 16.18
C ARG A 122 1.11 13.12 15.92
N GLU A 123 2.25 12.58 16.32
CA GLU A 123 3.55 13.26 16.24
C GLU A 123 4.38 12.78 15.05
N LEU A 124 5.34 13.59 14.59
CA LEU A 124 6.31 13.14 13.60
C LEU A 124 7.26 12.09 14.23
N PRO A 125 7.73 11.09 13.46
CA PRO A 125 7.47 10.87 12.03
C PRO A 125 6.11 10.19 11.73
N MET A 126 5.47 9.60 12.74
CA MET A 126 4.22 8.83 12.60
C MET A 126 3.11 9.59 11.89
N LYS A 127 2.93 10.88 12.16
CA LYS A 127 1.87 11.68 11.54
C LYS A 127 1.95 11.69 10.01
N SER A 128 3.16 11.61 9.47
CA SER A 128 3.47 11.77 8.05
C SER A 128 3.95 10.49 7.37
N ASP A 129 3.96 9.35 8.06
CA ASP A 129 4.43 8.09 7.50
C ASP A 129 3.44 7.56 6.46
N MET A 130 3.85 7.56 5.19
CA MET A 130 2.98 7.30 4.04
C MET A 130 2.52 5.84 3.94
N HIS A 131 3.15 4.90 4.67
CA HIS A 131 2.73 3.50 4.70
C HIS A 131 1.40 3.26 5.42
N HIS A 132 0.87 4.26 6.17
CA HIS A 132 -0.47 4.17 6.77
C HIS A 132 -1.39 5.36 6.44
N LEU A 133 -0.97 6.23 5.52
CA LEU A 133 -1.80 7.32 5.03
C LEU A 133 -2.42 6.91 3.70
N PHE A 134 -3.69 7.26 3.49
CA PHE A 134 -4.38 7.00 2.23
C PHE A 134 -5.37 8.12 1.88
N PRO A 135 -5.67 8.36 0.60
CA PRO A 135 -6.81 9.18 0.19
C PRO A 135 -8.11 8.52 0.65
N CYS A 136 -9.01 9.28 1.23
CA CYS A 136 -10.28 8.77 1.74
C CYS A 136 -11.41 9.77 1.54
N LYS A 137 -12.61 9.25 1.27
CA LYS A 137 -13.79 10.09 1.14
C LYS A 137 -14.11 10.71 2.50
N GLU A 138 -14.24 12.02 2.57
CA GLU A 138 -14.25 12.77 3.83
C GLU A 138 -15.34 12.30 4.80
N ASN A 139 -16.57 12.10 4.32
CA ASN A 139 -17.68 11.62 5.13
C ASN A 139 -17.46 10.19 5.66
N VAL A 140 -16.76 9.34 4.91
CA VAL A 140 -16.41 7.98 5.33
C VAL A 140 -15.30 8.02 6.36
N ASN A 141 -14.25 8.82 6.17
CA ASN A 141 -13.22 9.06 7.18
C ASN A 141 -13.83 9.59 8.50
N ALA A 142 -14.74 10.56 8.39
CA ALA A 142 -15.47 11.10 9.55
C ALA A 142 -16.32 10.05 10.27
N THR A 143 -16.86 9.06 9.55
CA THR A 143 -17.61 7.94 10.12
C THR A 143 -16.69 6.89 10.74
N ARG A 144 -15.58 6.58 10.07
CA ARG A 144 -14.55 5.64 10.53
C ARG A 144 -13.91 6.07 11.85
N ARG A 145 -13.73 7.37 12.07
CA ARG A 145 -13.22 7.95 13.34
C ARG A 145 -11.91 7.26 13.79
N ASN A 146 -11.92 6.72 15.00
CA ASN A 146 -10.89 5.85 15.56
C ASN A 146 -11.46 4.47 15.89
N PHE A 147 -12.50 4.05 15.14
CA PHE A 147 -13.11 2.76 15.31
C PHE A 147 -12.13 1.66 14.91
N ARG A 148 -12.22 0.54 15.62
CA ARG A 148 -11.36 -0.61 15.36
C ARG A 148 -11.81 -1.28 14.07
N PHE A 149 -10.86 -1.76 13.28
CA PHE A 149 -11.17 -2.63 12.17
C PHE A 149 -11.56 -4.01 12.65
N THR A 150 -12.62 -4.57 12.07
CA THR A 150 -13.13 -5.89 12.41
C THR A 150 -14.16 -6.32 11.37
N GLU A 151 -14.42 -7.61 11.31
CA GLU A 151 -15.61 -8.15 10.62
C GLU A 151 -16.89 -7.70 11.35
N ILE A 152 -17.83 -7.22 10.58
CA ILE A 152 -19.17 -6.82 10.97
C ILE A 152 -20.13 -7.84 10.36
N ASP A 153 -21.20 -8.10 11.09
CA ASP A 153 -22.28 -8.95 10.60
C ASP A 153 -23.23 -8.03 9.85
N ASP A 154 -23.58 -8.35 8.60
CA ASP A 154 -24.42 -7.51 7.73
C ASP A 154 -25.69 -7.01 8.43
N GLU A 155 -26.31 -7.85 9.28
CA GLU A 155 -27.51 -7.50 10.03
C GLU A 155 -27.28 -6.46 11.13
N LYS A 156 -26.02 -6.28 11.54
CA LYS A 156 -25.56 -5.30 12.53
C LYS A 156 -24.94 -4.06 11.89
N THR A 157 -24.81 -4.02 10.57
CA THR A 157 -24.24 -2.88 9.86
C THR A 157 -25.22 -1.72 9.82
N GLU A 158 -24.79 -0.56 10.33
CA GLU A 158 -25.59 0.66 10.35
C GLU A 158 -25.50 1.43 9.04
N GLN A 159 -24.31 1.44 8.42
CA GLN A 159 -24.08 2.15 7.17
C GLN A 159 -23.11 1.39 6.26
N TRP A 160 -23.43 1.39 4.98
CA TRP A 160 -22.69 0.79 3.88
C TRP A 160 -22.18 1.90 2.95
N PHE A 161 -20.93 1.81 2.51
CA PHE A 161 -20.24 2.84 1.73
C PHE A 161 -19.63 2.25 0.46
N SER A 162 -20.03 2.75 -0.71
CA SER A 162 -19.38 2.43 -1.98
C SER A 162 -19.49 3.60 -2.93
N GLN A 163 -18.41 3.93 -3.62
CA GLN A 163 -18.28 5.13 -4.45
C GLN A 163 -18.73 6.40 -3.68
N SER A 164 -19.66 7.17 -4.23
CA SER A 164 -20.28 8.31 -3.55
C SER A 164 -21.49 7.93 -2.67
N THR A 165 -21.89 6.66 -2.65
CA THR A 165 -23.14 6.17 -2.04
C THR A 165 -22.96 5.85 -0.56
N ILE A 166 -23.99 6.20 0.22
CA ILE A 166 -24.21 5.73 1.59
C ILE A 166 -25.58 5.04 1.62
N SER A 167 -25.66 3.84 2.18
CA SER A 167 -26.92 3.12 2.41
C SER A 167 -27.03 2.70 3.88
N ASN A 168 -28.23 2.75 4.44
CA ASN A 168 -28.54 2.21 5.77
C ASN A 168 -29.27 0.85 5.66
N SER A 169 -29.17 0.20 4.50
CA SER A 169 -29.79 -1.08 4.20
C SER A 169 -28.80 -1.96 3.46
N ILE A 170 -28.85 -3.27 3.74
CA ILE A 170 -27.95 -4.27 3.18
C ILE A 170 -28.00 -4.22 1.63
N PRO A 171 -26.87 -3.99 0.95
CA PRO A 171 -26.79 -4.01 -0.50
C PRO A 171 -27.28 -5.34 -1.07
N GLN A 172 -28.10 -5.28 -2.13
CA GLN A 172 -28.68 -6.48 -2.74
C GLN A 172 -27.72 -7.19 -3.72
N ARG A 173 -26.63 -6.52 -4.10
CA ARG A 173 -25.62 -7.00 -5.06
C ARG A 173 -24.27 -6.39 -4.70
N ASN A 174 -23.21 -7.13 -5.02
CA ASN A 174 -21.82 -6.70 -4.84
C ASN A 174 -21.56 -6.17 -3.43
N ILE A 175 -22.03 -6.90 -2.42
CA ILE A 175 -21.87 -6.50 -1.01
C ILE A 175 -20.39 -6.31 -0.64
N GLU A 176 -19.52 -7.15 -1.21
CA GLU A 176 -18.06 -7.09 -1.09
C GLU A 176 -17.42 -5.77 -1.58
N ASP A 177 -18.13 -4.96 -2.39
CA ASP A 177 -17.68 -3.64 -2.87
C ASP A 177 -17.94 -2.50 -1.86
N TYR A 178 -18.57 -2.81 -0.72
CA TYR A 178 -18.93 -1.83 0.29
C TYR A 178 -18.01 -1.94 1.51
N SER A 179 -17.61 -0.78 2.03
CA SER A 179 -17.16 -0.71 3.42
C SER A 179 -18.36 -0.56 4.35
N GLU A 180 -18.21 -0.96 5.59
CA GLU A 180 -19.28 -1.01 6.57
C GLU A 180 -18.91 -0.30 7.86
N SER A 181 -19.91 0.25 8.53
CA SER A 181 -19.74 0.80 9.87
C SER A 181 -20.85 0.34 10.80
N ALA A 182 -20.45 0.15 12.06
CA ALA A 182 -21.31 -0.13 13.19
C ALA A 182 -20.71 0.54 14.43
N PRO A 183 -21.39 0.57 15.60
CA PRO A 183 -20.88 1.25 16.78
C PRO A 183 -19.48 0.76 17.18
N TYR A 184 -18.52 1.68 17.13
CA TYR A 184 -17.11 1.45 17.46
C TYR A 184 -16.36 0.48 16.51
N LYS A 185 -16.93 0.14 15.37
CA LYS A 185 -16.39 -0.81 14.38
C LYS A 185 -16.40 -0.23 12.98
N PHE A 186 -15.42 -0.61 12.19
CA PHE A 186 -15.39 -0.32 10.76
C PHE A 186 -14.86 -1.54 10.02
N GLU A 187 -15.46 -1.89 8.91
CA GLU A 187 -15.00 -2.95 8.03
C GLU A 187 -14.72 -2.34 6.66
N PRO A 188 -13.47 -2.40 6.16
CA PRO A 188 -13.21 -1.98 4.80
C PRO A 188 -13.78 -3.03 3.83
N ARG A 189 -14.08 -2.60 2.60
CA ARG A 189 -14.46 -3.52 1.51
C ARG A 189 -13.42 -4.64 1.35
N GLU A 190 -13.85 -5.80 0.84
CA GLU A 190 -13.00 -6.98 0.77
C GLU A 190 -11.67 -6.73 0.07
N SER A 191 -11.71 -6.00 -1.04
CA SER A 191 -10.57 -5.83 -1.95
C SER A 191 -9.39 -5.02 -1.38
N VAL A 192 -9.48 -4.56 -0.13
CA VAL A 192 -8.40 -3.82 0.57
C VAL A 192 -8.25 -4.24 2.02
N LYS A 193 -8.89 -5.34 2.43
CA LYS A 193 -8.77 -5.87 3.79
C LYS A 193 -7.31 -6.20 4.11
N GLY A 194 -6.58 -6.74 3.14
CA GLY A 194 -5.16 -7.03 3.18
C GLY A 194 -4.31 -5.77 3.29
N ASP A 195 -4.57 -4.76 2.45
CA ASP A 195 -3.86 -3.47 2.47
C ASP A 195 -3.95 -2.81 3.85
N ILE A 196 -5.18 -2.75 4.40
CA ILE A 196 -5.45 -2.21 5.73
C ILE A 196 -4.75 -3.05 6.80
N ALA A 197 -4.81 -4.38 6.70
CA ALA A 197 -4.13 -5.26 7.63
C ALA A 197 -2.61 -4.97 7.65
N ARG A 198 -1.96 -4.94 6.49
CA ARG A 198 -0.52 -4.69 6.35
C ARG A 198 -0.14 -3.29 6.82
N ALA A 199 -0.94 -2.27 6.54
CA ALA A 199 -0.70 -0.89 7.02
C ALA A 199 -0.80 -0.78 8.56
N VAL A 200 -1.80 -1.43 9.18
CA VAL A 200 -1.97 -1.42 10.65
C VAL A 200 -0.85 -2.24 11.33
N MET A 201 -0.52 -3.42 10.80
CA MET A 201 0.55 -4.27 11.32
C MET A 201 1.93 -3.59 11.20
N TYR A 202 2.19 -2.92 10.08
CA TYR A 202 3.35 -2.06 9.89
C TYR A 202 3.44 -0.99 10.99
N PHE A 203 2.39 -0.17 11.13
CA PHE A 203 2.41 0.94 12.09
C PHE A 203 2.69 0.46 13.50
N TYR A 204 1.97 -0.58 13.94
CA TYR A 204 2.14 -1.14 15.27
C TYR A 204 3.56 -1.71 15.48
N THR A 205 4.15 -2.33 14.46
CA THR A 205 5.51 -2.88 14.50
C THR A 205 6.56 -1.78 14.62
N ILE A 206 6.58 -0.84 13.67
CA ILE A 206 7.61 0.21 13.58
C ILE A 206 7.52 1.15 14.79
N TYR A 207 6.30 1.47 15.23
CA TYR A 207 6.06 2.39 16.33
C TYR A 207 5.68 1.69 17.63
N LYS A 208 6.09 0.42 17.81
CA LYS A 208 5.87 -0.30 19.06
C LYS A 208 6.41 0.49 20.26
N GLY A 209 5.61 0.62 21.30
CA GLY A 209 5.89 1.45 22.49
C GLY A 209 5.32 2.88 22.41
N ILE A 210 4.91 3.33 21.21
CA ILE A 210 4.16 4.58 21.00
C ILE A 210 2.73 4.28 20.56
N ALA A 211 2.55 3.29 19.68
CA ALA A 211 1.25 2.82 19.24
C ALA A 211 0.43 2.23 20.41
N ASP A 212 -0.87 2.54 20.48
CA ASP A 212 -1.81 2.00 21.46
C ASP A 212 -1.95 0.47 21.28
N GLU A 213 -1.21 -0.28 22.08
CA GLU A 213 -1.20 -1.74 22.04
C GLU A 213 -2.59 -2.35 22.28
N ALA A 214 -3.39 -1.76 23.18
CA ALA A 214 -4.74 -2.26 23.45
C ALA A 214 -5.68 -2.05 22.26
N PHE A 215 -5.48 -0.98 21.47
CA PHE A 215 -6.20 -0.77 20.22
C PHE A 215 -5.82 -1.83 19.18
N PHE A 216 -4.52 -2.06 18.95
CA PHE A 216 -4.04 -3.09 18.03
C PHE A 216 -4.55 -4.50 18.39
N LYS A 217 -4.45 -4.89 19.66
CA LYS A 217 -4.86 -6.22 20.14
C LYS A 217 -6.34 -6.54 19.92
N LYS A 218 -7.21 -5.54 19.82
CA LYS A 218 -8.64 -5.72 19.48
C LYS A 218 -8.88 -6.06 18.02
N MET A 219 -7.88 -5.85 17.15
CA MET A 219 -7.97 -6.06 15.70
C MET A 219 -7.06 -7.21 15.24
N GLU A 220 -6.02 -7.56 16.00
CA GLU A 220 -4.97 -8.52 15.63
C GLU A 220 -5.46 -9.76 14.88
N LYS A 221 -6.48 -10.45 15.41
CA LYS A 221 -7.02 -11.66 14.77
C LYS A 221 -7.67 -11.40 13.41
N ASP A 222 -8.38 -10.28 13.28
CA ASP A 222 -9.03 -9.89 12.03
C ASP A 222 -7.97 -9.49 11.01
N LEU A 223 -6.97 -8.70 11.40
CA LEU A 223 -5.88 -8.27 10.52
C LEU A 223 -5.07 -9.46 9.99
N ILE A 224 -4.72 -10.43 10.84
CA ILE A 224 -3.99 -11.64 10.40
C ILE A 224 -4.82 -12.46 9.41
N ARG A 225 -6.13 -12.57 9.65
CA ARG A 225 -7.05 -13.27 8.76
C ARG A 225 -7.17 -12.55 7.41
N TRP A 226 -7.39 -11.24 7.43
CA TRP A 226 -7.50 -10.40 6.25
C TRP A 226 -6.23 -10.43 5.40
N HIS A 227 -5.07 -10.34 6.02
CA HIS A 227 -3.78 -10.47 5.34
C HIS A 227 -3.64 -11.80 4.56
N LYS A 228 -4.21 -12.89 5.07
CA LYS A 228 -4.21 -14.19 4.37
C LYS A 228 -5.25 -14.29 3.27
N GLN A 229 -6.41 -13.67 3.45
CA GLN A 229 -7.54 -13.73 2.52
C GLN A 229 -7.35 -12.79 1.33
N ASP A 230 -6.65 -11.69 1.54
CA ASP A 230 -6.34 -10.66 0.55
C ASP A 230 -4.81 -10.50 0.43
N PRO A 231 -4.16 -11.35 -0.39
CA PRO A 231 -2.71 -11.32 -0.61
C PRO A 231 -2.24 -9.99 -1.19
N VAL A 232 -0.95 -9.73 -1.09
CA VAL A 232 -0.32 -8.51 -1.63
C VAL A 232 -0.59 -8.42 -3.13
N SER A 233 -1.18 -7.31 -3.57
CA SER A 233 -1.40 -7.02 -4.98
C SER A 233 -0.21 -6.30 -5.63
N GLN A 234 -0.17 -6.27 -6.96
CA GLN A 234 0.82 -5.48 -7.69
C GLN A 234 0.68 -3.97 -7.38
N GLU A 235 -0.56 -3.47 -7.23
CA GLU A 235 -0.82 -2.08 -6.86
C GLU A 235 -0.18 -1.72 -5.51
N GLU A 236 -0.24 -2.62 -4.53
CA GLU A 236 0.42 -2.42 -3.24
C GLU A 236 1.95 -2.49 -3.32
N LEU A 237 2.51 -3.39 -4.13
CA LEU A 237 3.96 -3.44 -4.36
C LEU A 237 4.47 -2.15 -4.99
N ASP A 238 3.76 -1.65 -6.00
CA ASP A 238 4.08 -0.40 -6.68
C ASP A 238 3.99 0.78 -5.72
N ARG A 239 2.92 0.84 -4.92
CA ARG A 239 2.74 1.85 -3.87
C ARG A 239 3.86 1.79 -2.83
N ASN A 240 4.22 0.60 -2.35
CA ASN A 240 5.31 0.41 -1.40
C ASN A 240 6.64 0.91 -1.96
N ASN A 241 6.94 0.59 -3.23
CA ASN A 241 8.16 1.04 -3.91
C ASN A 241 8.18 2.58 -4.08
N ALA A 242 7.05 3.18 -4.44
CA ALA A 242 6.92 4.63 -4.55
C ALA A 242 7.11 5.33 -3.19
N ILE A 243 6.56 4.78 -2.11
CA ILE A 243 6.78 5.29 -0.75
C ILE A 243 8.25 5.14 -0.37
N LYS A 244 8.86 3.96 -0.60
CA LYS A 244 10.28 3.71 -0.31
C LYS A 244 11.18 4.72 -1.01
N TYR A 245 10.89 5.06 -2.26
CA TYR A 245 11.65 6.06 -3.00
C TYR A 245 11.73 7.41 -2.27
N TYR A 246 10.63 7.83 -1.64
CA TYR A 246 10.56 9.11 -0.92
C TYR A 246 10.96 9.01 0.56
N GLN A 247 10.52 7.97 1.27
CA GLN A 247 10.60 7.81 2.72
C GLN A 247 11.82 6.96 3.17
N GLY A 248 12.42 6.23 2.23
CA GLY A 248 13.61 5.40 2.41
C GLY A 248 13.36 4.01 3.02
N ASN A 249 12.12 3.66 3.37
CA ASN A 249 11.79 2.38 3.99
C ASN A 249 10.60 1.67 3.32
N ASP A 250 10.62 0.34 3.38
CA ASP A 250 9.51 -0.51 2.96
C ASP A 250 8.54 -0.80 4.11
N ASN A 251 7.31 -1.19 3.76
CA ASN A 251 6.46 -1.96 4.65
C ASN A 251 6.86 -3.45 4.56
N PRO A 252 7.47 -4.05 5.60
CA PRO A 252 7.95 -5.42 5.51
C PRO A 252 6.81 -6.44 5.36
N PHE A 253 5.57 -6.10 5.74
CA PHE A 253 4.40 -6.96 5.56
C PHE A 253 3.92 -7.03 4.10
N VAL A 254 4.34 -6.08 3.26
CA VAL A 254 4.18 -6.14 1.80
C VAL A 254 5.27 -7.02 1.18
N LEU A 255 6.47 -7.07 1.79
CA LEU A 255 7.59 -7.86 1.27
C LEU A 255 7.54 -9.34 1.64
N ASP A 256 7.06 -9.67 2.84
CA ASP A 256 7.06 -11.04 3.37
C ASP A 256 5.70 -11.36 4.02
N GLU A 257 4.88 -12.11 3.28
CA GLU A 257 3.55 -12.54 3.71
C GLU A 257 3.56 -13.42 4.98
N THR A 258 4.71 -14.00 5.35
CA THR A 258 4.81 -14.91 6.48
C THR A 258 4.95 -14.20 7.82
N LEU A 259 5.23 -12.89 7.82
CA LEU A 259 5.54 -12.13 9.04
C LEU A 259 4.41 -12.16 10.08
N PRO A 260 3.12 -11.95 9.73
CA PRO A 260 2.08 -11.92 10.75
C PRO A 260 2.00 -13.22 11.56
N GLU A 261 2.12 -14.38 10.89
CA GLU A 261 2.13 -15.69 11.55
C GLU A 261 3.39 -15.92 12.37
N ARG A 262 4.55 -15.52 11.86
CA ARG A 262 5.83 -15.66 12.60
C ARG A 262 5.90 -14.76 13.83
N ILE A 263 5.19 -13.63 13.82
CA ILE A 263 5.16 -12.69 14.94
C ILE A 263 4.08 -13.06 15.95
N TRP A 264 2.83 -13.23 15.50
CA TRP A 264 1.65 -13.34 16.35
C TRP A 264 0.98 -14.72 16.34
N GLY A 265 1.32 -15.59 15.37
CA GLY A 265 0.83 -16.98 15.31
C GLY A 265 1.57 -17.95 16.24
N VAL A 266 2.71 -17.52 16.81
CA VAL A 266 3.43 -18.29 17.82
C VAL A 266 2.61 -18.33 19.10
N LYS A 267 2.18 -19.52 19.53
CA LYS A 267 1.54 -19.70 20.84
C LYS A 267 2.50 -19.18 21.92
N LYS A 268 2.09 -18.15 22.64
CA LYS A 268 2.75 -17.70 23.88
C LYS A 268 2.45 -18.65 25.03
#